data_AF-A0A919JM71-F1
#
_entry.id   AF-A0A919JM71-F1
#
_cell.length_a   1.000
_cell.length_b   1.000
_cell.length_c   1.000
_cell.angle_alpha   90.00
_cell.angle_beta   90.00
_cell.angle_gamma   90.00
#
_symmetry.space_group_name_H-M   'P 1'
#
loop_
_entity.id
_entity.type
_entity.pdbx_description
1 polymer ?
#
loop_
_entity_poly.entity_id
_entity_poly.type
_entity_poly.pdbx_seq_one_letter_code
_entity_poly.pdbx_strand_id
1 'polypeptide(L)' 'MTGGPATGRQPPVAGPPVSRRSTIVVRFLTVSGRTASGRPLIVAVRLLAGLEQQIIGAREMTPPELARFEAWEATS' A
#
# COMPACT_ATOMS: atom_id res chain seq x y z
N MET A 1 -69.38 16.91 11.48
CA MET A 1 -67.99 16.77 12.00
C MET A 1 -67.48 15.42 11.56
N THR A 2 -66.57 15.35 10.60
CA THR A 2 -65.99 14.09 10.12
C THR A 2 -64.49 14.30 9.95
N GLY A 3 -63.69 13.85 10.91
CA GLY A 3 -62.24 13.83 10.81
C GLY A 3 -61.76 12.48 10.29
N GLY A 4 -61.20 12.45 9.08
CA GLY A 4 -60.49 11.29 8.55
C GLY A 4 -59.02 11.27 9.01
N PRO A 5 -58.40 10.09 9.20
CA PRO A 5 -57.06 10.01 9.77
C PRO A 5 -55.99 10.51 8.78
N ALA A 6 -55.12 11.38 9.28
CA ALA A 6 -53.98 11.92 8.54
C ALA A 6 -53.01 10.79 8.13
N THR A 7 -52.86 10.57 6.83
CA THR A 7 -51.86 9.65 6.27
C THR A 7 -50.47 10.28 6.40
N GLY A 8 -49.75 9.94 7.47
CA GLY A 8 -48.35 10.31 7.63
C GLY A 8 -47.47 9.61 6.59
N ARG A 9 -46.89 10.36 5.66
CA ARG A 9 -45.82 9.87 4.78
C ARG A 9 -44.52 9.80 5.58
N GLN A 10 -44.04 8.60 5.84
CA GLN A 10 -42.72 8.40 6.44
C GLN A 10 -41.63 8.75 5.41
N PRO A 11 -40.62 9.58 5.75
CA PRO A 11 -39.52 9.87 4.83
C PRO A 11 -38.65 8.61 4.61
N PRO A 12 -37.97 8.50 3.45
CA PRO A 12 -37.12 7.35 3.17
C PRO A 12 -35.99 7.27 4.20
N VAL A 13 -35.88 6.12 4.85
CA VAL A 13 -34.80 5.82 5.79
C VAL A 13 -33.48 5.88 5.02
N ALA A 14 -32.57 6.78 5.42
CA ALA A 14 -31.24 6.87 4.82
C ALA A 14 -30.52 5.53 5.01
N GLY A 15 -30.15 4.87 3.90
CA GLY A 15 -29.35 3.65 3.92
C GLY A 15 -27.98 3.90 4.56
N PRO A 16 -27.29 2.84 5.02
CA PRO A 16 -25.98 2.98 5.65
C PRO A 16 -25.00 3.67 4.69
N PRO A 17 -24.09 4.52 5.20
CA PRO A 17 -23.11 5.19 4.36
C PRO A 17 -22.27 4.16 3.61
N VAL A 18 -22.26 4.25 2.28
CA VAL A 18 -21.36 3.45 1.45
C VAL A 18 -19.91 3.89 1.75
N SER A 19 -19.10 3.00 2.31
CA SER A 19 -17.66 3.27 2.49
C SER A 19 -17.02 3.50 1.12
N ARG A 20 -16.61 4.74 0.85
CA ARG A 20 -15.74 5.03 -0.29
C ARG A 20 -14.40 4.34 -0.05
N ARG A 21 -14.05 3.37 -0.90
CA ARG A 21 -12.67 2.89 -0.95
C ARG A 21 -11.82 4.04 -1.49
N SER A 22 -10.87 4.51 -0.70
CA SER A 22 -9.83 5.42 -1.18
C SER A 22 -8.64 4.59 -1.65
N THR A 23 -8.20 4.83 -2.89
CA THR A 23 -6.96 4.25 -3.41
C THR A 23 -5.79 5.13 -3.00
N ILE A 24 -4.77 4.55 -2.37
CA ILE A 24 -3.51 5.24 -2.06
C ILE A 24 -2.46 4.79 -3.08
N VAL A 25 -1.80 5.75 -3.73
CA VAL A 25 -0.67 5.51 -4.62
C VAL A 25 0.61 5.96 -3.91
N VAL A 26 1.59 5.07 -3.81
CA VAL A 26 2.89 5.36 -3.21
C VAL A 26 3.96 5.25 -4.29
N ARG A 27 4.76 6.30 -4.47
CA ARG A 27 5.95 6.28 -5.34
C ARG A 27 7.18 6.00 -4.48
N PHE A 28 7.99 5.03 -4.88
CA PHE A 28 9.19 4.62 -4.18
C PHE A 28 10.22 4.03 -5.14
N LEU A 29 11.46 3.92 -4.68
CA LEU A 29 12.55 3.21 -5.34
C LEU A 29 12.77 1.87 -4.65
N THR A 30 13.22 0.86 -5.39
CA THR A 30 13.63 -0.43 -4.81
C THR A 30 15.14 -0.56 -4.87
N VAL A 31 15.75 -0.98 -3.76
CA VAL A 31 17.16 -1.30 -3.65
C VAL A 31 17.30 -2.79 -3.32
N SER A 32 18.10 -3.50 -4.10
CA SER A 32 18.47 -4.90 -3.84
C SER A 32 19.83 -4.94 -3.15
N GLY A 33 19.96 -5.76 -2.10
CA GLY A 33 21.23 -5.90 -1.39
C GLY A 33 21.21 -6.99 -0.33
N ARG A 34 22.36 -7.20 0.32
CA ARG A 34 22.49 -8.09 1.48
C ARG A 34 22.54 -7.29 2.77
N THR A 35 21.93 -7.81 3.82
CA THR A 35 22.17 -7.33 5.18
C THR A 35 23.60 -7.63 5.61
N ALA A 36 24.04 -7.06 6.73
CA ALA A 36 25.33 -7.39 7.33
C ALA A 36 25.49 -8.90 7.64
N SER A 37 24.38 -9.61 7.86
CA SER A 37 24.38 -11.07 8.07
C SER A 37 24.32 -11.88 6.76
N GLY A 38 24.44 -11.24 5.60
CA GLY A 38 24.40 -11.88 4.28
C GLY A 38 23.00 -12.17 3.72
N ARG A 39 21.92 -11.80 4.43
CA ARG A 39 20.54 -12.10 4.00
C ARG A 39 20.12 -11.18 2.84
N PRO A 40 19.72 -11.72 1.67
CA PRO A 40 19.34 -10.92 0.52
C PRO A 40 17.92 -10.35 0.68
N LEU A 41 17.77 -9.04 0.44
CA LEU A 41 16.51 -8.31 0.56
C LEU A 41 16.29 -7.35 -0.60
N ILE A 42 15.01 -7.09 -0.90
CA ILE A 42 14.56 -5.91 -1.63
C ILE A 42 13.96 -4.93 -0.64
N VAL A 43 14.47 -3.70 -0.65
CA VAL A 43 14.06 -2.61 0.23
C VAL A 43 13.36 -1.53 -0.59
N ALA A 44 12.14 -1.16 -0.20
CA ALA A 44 11.42 -0.02 -0.76
C ALA A 44 11.79 1.24 0.01
N VAL A 45 12.22 2.27 -0.72
CA VAL A 45 12.73 3.52 -0.17
C VAL A 45 11.96 4.70 -0.76
N ARG A 46 11.48 5.60 0.09
CA ARG A 46 11.00 6.91 -0.33
C ARG A 46 12.08 7.95 -0.15
N LEU A 47 12.25 8.82 -1.14
CA LEU A 47 13.13 9.99 -1.06
C LEU A 47 12.41 11.09 -0.28
N LEU A 48 13.11 11.71 0.67
CA LEU A 48 12.58 12.85 1.44
C LEU A 48 13.13 14.16 0.88
N ALA A 49 14.38 14.50 1.21
CA ALA A 49 15.07 15.70 0.73
C ALA A 49 16.59 15.47 0.70
N GLY A 50 17.28 15.98 -0.33
CA GLY A 50 18.72 15.77 -0.49
C GLY A 50 19.09 14.29 -0.52
N LEU A 51 19.96 13.86 0.40
CA LEU A 51 20.36 12.46 0.59
C LEU A 51 19.51 11.73 1.65
N GLU A 52 18.50 12.40 2.23
CA GLU A 52 17.62 11.77 3.21
C GLU A 52 16.65 10.81 2.53
N GLN A 53 16.66 9.59 3.03
CA GLN A 53 15.90 8.47 2.51
C GLN A 53 15.23 7.74 3.66
N GLN A 54 14.02 7.25 3.42
CA GLN A 54 13.30 6.45 4.40
C GLN A 54 12.89 5.11 3.82
N ILE A 55 13.24 4.04 4.52
CA ILE A 55 12.74 2.70 4.25
C ILE A 55 11.26 2.65 4.63
N ILE A 56 10.42 2.28 3.67
CA ILE A 56 8.97 2.12 3.86
C ILE A 56 8.51 0.67 3.75
N GLY A 57 9.42 -0.23 3.40
CA GLY A 57 9.18 -1.66 3.37
C GLY A 57 10.46 -2.43 3.06
N ALA A 58 10.53 -3.66 3.53
CA ALA A 58 11.57 -4.60 3.17
C ALA A 58 10.96 -5.99 3.04
N ARG A 59 11.41 -6.76 2.06
CA ARG A 59 11.01 -8.15 1.89
C ARG A 59 12.17 -8.99 1.39
N GLU A 60 12.02 -10.29 1.56
CA GLU A 60 12.92 -11.27 0.94
C GLU A 60 12.72 -11.27 -0.57
N MET A 61 13.82 -11.57 -1.26
CA MET A 61 13.77 -11.85 -2.68
C MET A 61 13.05 -13.17 -2.91
N THR A 62 12.21 -13.21 -3.94
CA THR A 62 11.72 -14.48 -4.48
C THR A 62 12.88 -15.23 -5.16
N PRO A 63 12.78 -16.55 -5.38
CA PRO A 63 13.85 -17.31 -6.00
C PRO A 63 14.32 -16.76 -7.37
N PRO A 64 13.44 -16.31 -8.28
CA PRO A 64 13.89 -15.71 -9.54
C PRO A 64 14.61 -14.37 -9.37
N GLU A 65 14.18 -13.55 -8.40
CA GLU A 65 14.84 -12.28 -8.09
C GLU A 65 16.22 -12.51 -7.47
N LEU A 66 16.35 -13.49 -6.59
CA LEU A 66 17.61 -13.88 -5.98
C LEU A 66 18.61 -14.36 -7.03
N ALA A 67 18.20 -15.25 -7.93
CA ALA A 67 19.07 -15.74 -9.00
C ALA A 67 19.60 -14.61 -9.90
N ARG A 68 18.73 -13.64 -10.23
CA ARG A 68 19.14 -12.45 -10.99
C ARG A 68 20.10 -11.56 -10.20
N PHE A 69 19.82 -11.37 -8.90
CA PHE A 69 20.66 -10.57 -8.01
C PHE A 69 22.06 -11.18 -7.87
N GLU A 70 22.15 -12.49 -7.66
CA GLU A 70 23.42 -13.22 -7.55
C GLU A 70 24.24 -13.18 -8.84
N ALA A 71 23.59 -13.29 -10.00
CA ALA A 71 24.26 -13.14 -11.29
C ALA A 71 24.86 -11.73 -11.47
N TRP A 72 24.15 -10.70 -11.03
CA TRP A 72 24.66 -9.32 -11.06
C TRP A 72 25.82 -9.12 -10.08
N GLU A 73 25.70 -9.62 -8.84
CA GLU A 73 26.77 -9.57 -7.82
C GLU A 73 28.06 -10.22 -8.33
N ALA A 74 27.97 -11.33 -9.08
CA ALA A 74 29.14 -12.02 -9.63
C ALA A 74 29.87 -11.25 -10.74
N THR A 75 29.24 -10.21 -11.32
CA THR A 75 29.81 -9.41 -12.42
C THR A 75 30.28 -8.01 -11.98
N SER A 76 30.03 -7.65 -10.73
CA SER A 76 30.36 -6.33 -10.15
C SER A 76 31.63 -6.41 -9.31
#